data_AF-A0A0K9YNM1-F1
#
_entry.id   AF-A0A0K9YNM1-F1
#
_cell.length_a   1.000
_cell.length_b   1.000
_cell.length_c   1.000
_cell.angle_alpha   90.00
_cell.angle_beta   90.00
_cell.angle_gamma   90.00
#
_symmetry.space_group_name_H-M   'P 1'
#
loop_
_entity.id
_entity.type
_entity.pdbx_description
1 polymer ?
#
loop_
_entity_poly.entity_id
_entity_poly.type
_entity_poly.pdbx_seq_one_letter_code
_entity_poly.pdbx_strand_id
1 'polypeptide(L)' 'MGHTTVGGVITVERNLSVNGREYNFATTYDGDSQYNVQVRSGNKVVTMFKISAESESEVFDAAIAHFSADIEMGNVNG' A
#
# COMPACT_ATOMS: atom_id res chain seq x y z
N MET A 1 -15.08 1.44 9.07
CA MET A 1 -13.73 1.32 8.47
C MET A 1 -12.76 1.23 9.63
N GLY A 2 -12.08 0.09 9.79
CA GLY A 2 -11.34 -0.24 11.02
C GLY A 2 -9.99 0.46 11.07
N HIS A 3 -9.76 1.27 12.10
CA HIS A 3 -8.44 1.79 12.43
C HIS A 3 -7.87 0.86 13.51
N THR A 4 -6.84 0.09 13.17
CA THR A 4 -6.12 -0.71 14.17
C THR A 4 -4.89 0.06 14.59
N THR A 5 -4.95 0.71 15.75
CA THR A 5 -3.78 1.39 16.35
C THR A 5 -2.96 0.38 17.12
N VAL A 6 -1.82 -0.04 16.59
CA VAL A 6 -0.82 -0.84 17.33
C VAL A 6 0.32 0.10 17.72
N GLY A 7 0.40 0.47 19.00
CA GLY A 7 1.56 1.18 19.56
C GLY A 7 1.79 2.62 19.07
N GLY A 8 0.74 3.39 18.78
CA GLY A 8 0.84 4.82 18.44
C GLY A 8 1.16 5.12 16.97
N VAL A 9 1.32 4.10 16.14
CA VAL A 9 1.47 4.21 14.69
C VAL A 9 0.11 3.92 14.05
N ILE A 10 -0.39 4.85 13.24
CA ILE A 10 -1.62 4.67 12.46
C ILE A 10 -1.23 3.89 11.20
N THR A 11 -1.64 2.62 11.15
CA THR A 11 -1.58 1.80 9.94
C THR A 11 -2.98 1.65 9.40
N VAL A 12 -3.15 1.98 8.12
CA VAL A 12 -4.43 1.85 7.42
C VAL A 12 -4.27 0.80 6.35
N GLU A 13 -5.10 -0.24 6.44
CA GLU A 13 -5.06 -1.38 5.54
C GLU A 13 -6.31 -1.39 4.66
N ARG A 14 -6.12 -1.57 3.36
CA ARG A 14 -7.22 -1.66 2.39
C ARG A 14 -6.99 -2.81 1.41
N ASN A 15 -7.99 -3.67 1.28
CA ASN A 15 -8.01 -4.68 0.23
C ASN A 15 -8.46 -4.04 -1.09
N LEU A 16 -7.63 -4.16 -2.11
CA LEU A 16 -7.82 -3.56 -3.42
C LEU A 16 -7.56 -4.60 -4.49
N SER A 17 -8.39 -4.60 -5.53
CA SER A 17 -8.25 -5.51 -6.66
C SER A 17 -7.43 -4.82 -7.76
N VAL A 18 -6.26 -5.35 -8.09
CA VAL A 18 -5.35 -4.80 -9.11
C VAL A 18 -5.07 -5.88 -10.13
N ASN A 19 -5.28 -5.61 -11.42
CA ASN A 19 -5.10 -6.61 -12.48
C ASN A 19 -5.89 -7.93 -12.24
N GLY A 20 -7.09 -7.83 -11.64
CA GLY A 20 -7.96 -8.99 -11.36
C GLY A 20 -7.52 -9.88 -10.19
N ARG A 21 -6.52 -9.46 -9.41
CA ARG A 21 -6.07 -10.13 -8.18
C ARG A 21 -6.29 -9.23 -6.98
N GLU A 22 -6.69 -9.81 -5.86
CA GLU A 22 -6.87 -9.08 -4.61
C GLU A 22 -5.54 -8.95 -3.86
N TYR A 23 -5.23 -7.71 -3.47
CA TYR A 23 -4.05 -7.37 -2.70
C TYR A 23 -4.43 -6.53 -1.49
N ASN A 24 -3.71 -6.72 -0.40
CA ASN A 24 -3.85 -5.91 0.80
C ASN A 24 -2.76 -4.83 0.80
N PHE A 25 -3.19 -3.56 0.74
CA PHE A 25 -2.33 -2.40 0.84
C PHE A 25 -2.34 -1.91 2.27
N ALA A 26 -1.22 -2.05 2.97
CA ALA A 26 -1.01 -1.51 4.29
C ALA A 26 -0.18 -0.23 4.18
N THR A 27 -0.79 0.91 4.50
CA THR A 27 -0.11 2.22 4.53
C THR A 27 0.18 2.58 5.98
N THR A 28 1.39 3.05 6.24
CA THR A 28 1.83 3.48 7.57
C THR A 28 2.42 4.87 7.44
N TYR A 29 1.94 5.83 8.25
CA TYR A 29 2.51 7.17 8.25
C TYR A 29 3.89 7.16 8.92
N ASP A 30 4.93 7.51 8.17
CA ASP A 30 6.34 7.51 8.60
C ASP A 30 6.78 8.89 9.14
N GLY A 31 5.90 9.90 9.05
CA GLY A 31 6.23 11.32 9.25
C GLY A 31 6.68 11.99 7.95
N ASP A 32 6.93 13.31 7.98
CA ASP A 32 7.45 14.06 6.83
C ASP A 32 6.57 14.00 5.56
N SER A 33 5.26 13.84 5.73
CA SER A 33 4.31 13.63 4.62
C SER A 33 4.66 12.42 3.74
N GLN A 34 5.32 11.42 4.32
CA GLN A 34 5.68 10.17 3.67
C GLN A 34 4.92 9.00 4.31
N TYR A 35 4.44 8.12 3.45
CA TYR A 35 3.70 6.93 3.83
C TYR A 35 4.42 5.70 3.30
N ASN A 36 4.72 4.77 4.19
CA ASN A 36 5.24 3.47 3.81
C ASN A 36 4.07 2.59 3.37
N VAL A 37 4.08 2.17 2.10
CA VAL A 37 3.07 1.30 1.50
C VAL A 37 3.64 -0.09 1.36
N GLN A 38 2.97 -1.06 1.97
CA GLN A 38 3.31 -2.46 1.85
C GLN A 38 2.17 -3.21 1.19
N VAL A 39 2.46 -3.82 0.05
CA VAL A 39 1.48 -4.59 -0.71
C VAL A 39 1.67 -6.06 -0.41
N ARG A 40 0.61 -6.71 0.06
CA ARG A 40 0.59 -8.12 0.42
C ARG A 40 -0.40 -8.89 -0.46
N SER A 41 -0.05 -10.11 -0.81
CA SER A 41 -0.97 -11.10 -1.38
C SER A 41 -1.14 -12.21 -0.36
N GLY A 42 -2.32 -12.29 0.24
CA GLY A 42 -2.56 -13.14 1.42
C GLY A 42 -1.58 -12.81 2.55
N ASN A 43 -0.73 -13.77 2.92
CA ASN A 43 0.22 -13.65 4.02
C ASN A 43 1.65 -13.28 3.58
N LYS A 44 1.88 -13.02 2.28
CA LYS A 44 3.19 -12.72 1.70
C LYS A 44 3.26 -11.25 1.27
N VAL A 45 4.32 -10.54 1.64
CA VAL A 45 4.63 -9.21 1.10
C VAL A 45 5.15 -9.38 -0.33
N VAL A 46 4.49 -8.72 -1.28
CA VAL A 46 4.83 -8.76 -2.72
C VAL A 46 5.77 -7.62 -3.06
N THR A 47 5.49 -6.42 -2.52
CA THR A 47 6.35 -5.25 -2.68
C THR A 47 6.16 -4.27 -1.52
N MET A 48 7.13 -3.37 -1.36
CA MET A 48 7.08 -2.27 -0.41
C MET A 48 7.73 -1.03 -1.04
N PHE A 49 7.09 0.12 -0.89
CA PHE A 49 7.58 1.39 -1.42
C PHE A 49 7.07 2.56 -0.57
N LYS A 50 7.71 3.72 -0.70
CA LYS A 50 7.28 4.94 -0.02
C LYS A 50 6.57 5.87 -1.00
N ILE A 51 5.45 6.44 -0.56
CA ILE A 51 4.71 7.47 -1.30
C ILE A 51 4.73 8.76 -0.48
N SER A 52 5.16 9.86 -1.12
CA SER A 52 5.00 11.20 -0.57
C SER A 52 3.61 11.71 -0.92
N ALA A 53 2.79 12.02 0.08
CA ALA A 53 1.44 12.52 -0.11
C ALA A 53 1.03 13.40 1.07
N GLU A 54 0.11 14.33 0.84
CA GLU A 54 -0.41 15.18 1.91
C GLU A 54 -1.56 14.50 2.67
N SER A 55 -2.12 13.42 2.12
CA SER A 55 -3.25 12.69 2.71
C SER A 55 -3.27 11.21 2.33
N GLU A 56 -3.79 10.36 3.23
CA GLU A 56 -3.88 8.91 3.03
C GLU A 56 -4.66 8.49 1.78
N SER A 57 -5.72 9.22 1.41
CA SER A 57 -6.49 8.89 0.19
C SER A 57 -5.64 9.00 -1.07
N GLU A 58 -4.73 9.98 -1.14
CA GLU A 58 -3.83 10.15 -2.28
C GLU A 58 -2.75 9.06 -2.31
N VAL A 59 -2.33 8.58 -1.13
CA VAL A 59 -1.39 7.47 -1.01
C VAL A 59 -1.93 6.22 -1.70
N PHE A 60 -3.19 5.86 -1.45
CA PHE A 60 -3.78 4.67 -2.05
C PHE A 60 -3.90 4.79 -3.58
N ASP A 61 -4.30 5.96 -4.09
CA ASP A 61 -4.44 6.18 -5.54
C ASP A 61 -3.08 6.07 -6.25
N ALA A 62 -2.06 6.76 -5.71
CA ALA A 62 -0.69 6.68 -6.20
C ALA A 62 -0.09 5.27 -6.06
N ALA A 63 -0.37 4.57 -4.95
CA ALA A 63 0.10 3.22 -4.73
C ALA A 63 -0.49 2.21 -5.71
N ILE A 64 -1.78 2.34 -6.06
CA ILE A 64 -2.42 1.48 -7.06
C ILE A 64 -1.79 1.71 -8.43
N ALA A 65 -1.62 2.97 -8.84
CA ALA A 65 -1.03 3.31 -10.13
C ALA A 65 0.41 2.79 -10.24
N HIS A 66 1.22 3.01 -9.19
CA HIS A 66 2.60 2.53 -9.12
C HIS A 66 2.67 1.01 -9.15
N PHE A 67 1.87 0.33 -8.32
CA PHE A 67 1.86 -1.12 -8.25
C PHE A 67 1.32 -1.77 -9.53
N SER A 68 0.32 -1.18 -10.18
CA SER A 68 -0.18 -1.66 -11.47
C SER A 68 0.93 -1.62 -12.52
N ALA A 69 1.65 -0.51 -12.62
CA ALA A 69 2.78 -0.38 -13.53
C ALA A 69 3.88 -1.41 -13.23
N ASP A 70 4.22 -1.64 -11.96
CA ASP A 70 5.18 -2.66 -11.53
C ASP A 70 4.74 -4.08 -11.94
N ILE A 71 3.44 -4.40 -11.85
CA ILE A 71 2.88 -5.69 -12.33
C ILE A 71 3.06 -5.81 -13.84
N GLU A 72 2.68 -4.77 -14.58
CA GLU A 72 2.76 -4.76 -16.04
C GLU A 72 4.21 -4.85 -16.55
N MET A 73 5.15 -4.25 -15.80
CA MET A 73 6.58 -4.33 -16.07
C MET A 73 7.23 -5.65 -15.60
N GLY A 74 6.50 -6.53 -14.91
CA GLY A 74 7.02 -7.78 -14.37
C GLY A 74 7.99 -7.61 -13.20
N ASN A 75 7.96 -6.45 -12.55
CA ASN A 75 8.88 -6.07 -11.49
C ASN A 75 8.40 -6.56 -10.10
N VAL A 76 7.14 -7.01 -10.01
CA VAL A 76 6.61 -7.71 -8.85
C VAL A 76 6.45 -9.20 -9.11
N ASN A 77 7.23 -10.02 -8.39
CA ASN A 77 7.13 -11.47 -8.40
C ASN A 77 6.15 -11.93 -7.31
N GLY A 78 4.90 -12.18 -7.71
CA GLY A 78 3.91 -12.89 -6.90
C GLY A 78 4.31 -14.34 -6.66
#